data_AF-A0A2P7TBY4-F1
#
_entry.id   AF-A0A2P7TBY4-F1
#
_cell.length_a   1.000
_cell.length_b   1.000
_cell.length_c   1.000
_cell.angle_alpha   90.00
_cell.angle_beta   90.00
_cell.angle_gamma   90.00
#
_symmetry.space_group_name_H-M   'P 1'
#
loop_
_entity.id
_entity.type
_entity.pdbx_description
1 polymer ?
#
loop_
_entity_poly.entity_id
_entity_poly.type
_entity_poly.pdbx_seq_one_letter_code
_entity_poly.pdbx_strand_id
1 'polypeptide(L)'
;MPENKFLKLIILLLVLLNAGMLGIIWLRKPPPHLPGGGKSAAVYLTKELGFTSQQEEQYQKMHRQHHQTVDSIRTADQEIRQRLFDLLQTNLTDTTDAAQLANSLGNNRAKTEWVTFTHFKEVKQLCTPEQQIKFNRVIDEALRMLKPPPQR
;
A
#
# COMPACT_ATOMS: atom_id res chain seq x y z
N MET A 1 58.67 3.67 -19.81
CA MET A 1 57.38 4.43 -19.77
C MET A 1 56.86 4.34 -18.33
N PRO A 2 56.28 5.40 -17.74
CA PRO A 2 56.08 5.46 -16.30
C PRO A 2 54.82 4.68 -15.91
N GLU A 3 54.96 3.38 -15.68
CA GLU A 3 53.88 2.45 -15.29
C GLU A 3 53.10 2.94 -14.05
N ASN A 4 53.75 3.69 -13.17
CA ASN A 4 53.16 4.25 -11.96
C ASN A 4 52.17 5.40 -12.22
N LYS A 5 52.28 6.13 -13.33
CA LYS A 5 51.36 7.23 -13.65
C LYS A 5 50.03 6.71 -14.19
N PHE A 6 50.08 5.61 -14.95
CA PHE A 6 48.90 4.95 -15.49
C PHE A 6 48.08 4.26 -14.39
N LEU A 7 48.74 3.52 -13.50
CA LEU A 7 48.09 2.91 -12.33
C LEU A 7 47.46 3.97 -11.41
N LYS A 8 48.17 5.08 -11.14
CA LYS A 8 47.60 6.20 -10.36
C LYS A 8 46.39 6.83 -11.02
N LEU A 9 46.38 6.98 -12.35
CA LEU A 9 45.25 7.50 -13.10
C LEU A 9 44.03 6.57 -13.00
N ILE A 10 44.23 5.26 -13.15
CA ILE A 10 43.16 4.26 -13.02
C ILE A 10 42.59 4.26 -11.60
N ILE A 11 43.45 4.28 -10.57
CA ILE A 11 43.01 4.31 -9.17
C ILE A 11 42.20 5.58 -8.90
N LEU A 12 42.67 6.76 -9.36
CA LEU A 12 41.95 8.02 -9.20
C LEU A 12 40.58 7.98 -9.87
N LEU A 13 40.49 7.44 -11.09
CA LEU A 13 39.25 7.31 -11.83
C LEU A 13 38.28 6.35 -11.12
N LEU A 14 38.78 5.24 -10.58
CA LEU A 14 37.98 4.27 -9.83
C LEU A 14 37.41 4.89 -8.54
N VAL A 15 38.21 5.70 -7.83
CA VAL A 15 37.76 6.42 -6.63
C VAL A 15 36.68 7.45 -6.97
N LEU A 16 36.87 8.24 -8.03
CA LEU A 16 35.87 9.22 -8.47
C LEU A 16 34.57 8.56 -8.92
N LEU A 17 34.64 7.42 -9.62
CA LEU A 17 33.47 6.66 -10.04
C LEU A 17 32.68 6.14 -8.82
N ASN A 18 33.37 5.54 -7.85
CA ASN A 18 32.75 5.04 -6.62
C ASN A 18 32.16 6.19 -5.77
N ALA A 19 32.90 7.30 -5.62
CA ALA A 19 32.42 8.47 -4.89
C ALA A 19 31.20 9.12 -5.57
N GLY A 20 31.19 9.21 -6.90
CA GLY A 20 30.05 9.68 -7.67
C GLY A 20 28.83 8.77 -7.50
N MET A 21 29.02 7.46 -7.50
CA MET A 21 27.94 6.49 -7.28
C MET A 21 27.34 6.63 -5.87
N LEU A 22 28.19 6.78 -4.84
CA LEU A 22 27.76 7.04 -3.47
C LEU A 22 27.05 8.40 -3.33
N GLY A 23 27.54 9.44 -4.01
CA GLY A 23 26.91 10.75 -4.05
C GLY A 23 25.50 10.73 -4.66
N ILE A 24 25.32 10.00 -5.75
CA ILE A 24 23.99 9.80 -6.38
C ILE A 24 23.04 9.06 -5.43
N ILE A 25 23.53 8.05 -4.70
CA ILE A 25 22.73 7.31 -3.72
C ILE A 25 22.32 8.22 -2.54
N TRP A 26 23.19 9.13 -2.10
CA TRP A 26 22.90 10.08 -1.03
C TRP A 26 21.96 11.22 -1.44
N LEU A 27 22.06 11.69 -2.69
CA LEU A 27 21.20 12.76 -3.22
C LEU A 27 19.81 12.27 -3.64
N ARG A 28 19.67 10.98 -3.95
CA ARG A 28 18.37 10.35 -4.19
C ARG A 28 17.68 10.13 -2.85
N LYS A 29 16.60 10.89 -2.58
CA LYS A 29 15.67 10.54 -1.50
C LYS A 29 15.23 9.08 -1.72
N PRO A 30 15.38 8.18 -0.73
CA PRO A 30 14.85 6.84 -0.87
C PRO A 30 13.36 6.94 -1.20
N PRO A 31 12.86 6.16 -2.17
CA PRO A 31 11.42 6.10 -2.40
C PRO A 31 10.77 5.81 -1.06
N PRO A 32 9.66 6.50 -0.72
CA PRO A 32 9.02 6.31 0.58
C PRO A 32 8.80 4.82 0.77
N HIS A 33 9.44 4.28 1.80
CA HIS A 33 9.36 2.85 2.14
C HIS A 33 7.88 2.49 2.23
N LEU A 34 7.36 1.78 1.23
CA LEU A 34 6.06 1.12 1.37
C LEU A 34 6.26 0.05 2.44
N PRO A 35 5.56 0.12 3.58
CA PRO A 35 5.65 -0.93 4.59
C PRO A 35 5.14 -2.22 3.95
N GLY A 36 5.98 -3.25 3.89
CA GLY A 36 5.63 -4.56 3.35
C GLY A 36 6.38 -4.90 2.07
N GLY A 37 7.46 -5.68 2.19
CA GLY A 37 8.23 -6.27 1.08
C GLY A 37 7.49 -7.34 0.28
N GLY A 38 6.17 -7.27 0.19
CA GLY A 38 5.34 -8.03 -0.74
C GLY A 38 4.99 -7.20 -1.96
N LYS A 39 4.56 -7.85 -3.04
CA LYS A 39 3.97 -7.20 -4.22
C LYS A 39 2.70 -6.43 -3.81
N SER A 40 2.84 -5.23 -3.28
CA SER A 40 1.68 -4.43 -2.89
C SER A 40 0.89 -4.05 -4.15
N ALA A 41 -0.44 -4.05 -4.04
CA ALA A 41 -1.32 -3.60 -5.11
C ALA A 41 -0.93 -2.18 -5.60
N ALA A 42 -0.38 -1.36 -4.69
CA ALA A 42 0.11 -0.03 -5.00
C ALA A 42 1.32 0.01 -5.94
N VAL A 43 2.33 -0.82 -5.67
CA VAL A 43 3.51 -0.93 -6.55
C VAL A 43 3.12 -1.54 -7.89
N TYR A 44 2.22 -2.54 -7.87
CA TYR A 44 1.69 -3.17 -9.07
C TYR A 44 0.98 -2.15 -9.98
N LEU A 45 0.01 -1.41 -9.45
CA LEU A 45 -0.76 -0.44 -10.24
C LEU A 45 0.09 0.70 -10.77
N THR A 46 0.99 1.24 -9.94
CA THR A 46 1.90 2.32 -10.36
C THR A 46 2.73 1.90 -11.57
N LYS A 47 3.25 0.67 -11.55
CA LYS A 47 4.05 0.10 -12.64
C LYS A 47 3.22 -0.19 -13.89
N GLU A 48 2.09 -0.88 -13.76
CA GLU A 48 1.28 -1.32 -14.92
C GLU A 48 0.60 -0.14 -15.63
N LEU A 49 0.18 0.87 -14.88
CA LEU A 49 -0.45 2.07 -15.44
C LEU A 49 0.59 3.05 -15.97
N GLY A 50 1.86 2.92 -15.57
CA GLY A 50 2.94 3.82 -15.97
C GLY A 50 2.62 5.25 -15.55
N PHE A 51 2.36 5.44 -14.25
CA PHE A 51 2.07 6.76 -13.71
C PHE A 51 3.23 7.73 -13.93
N THR A 52 2.91 8.99 -14.23
CA THR A 52 3.89 10.07 -14.20
C THR A 52 4.29 10.38 -12.75
N SER A 53 5.40 11.07 -12.53
CA SER A 53 5.83 11.44 -11.18
C SER A 53 4.77 12.25 -10.41
N GLN A 54 3.98 13.07 -11.11
CA GLN A 54 2.87 13.81 -10.50
C GLN A 54 1.71 12.88 -10.11
N GLN A 55 1.36 11.93 -10.98
CA GLN A 55 0.34 10.92 -10.68
C GLN A 55 0.78 10.01 -9.53
N GLU A 56 2.05 9.61 -9.47
CA GLU A 56 2.60 8.81 -8.37
C GLU A 56 2.46 9.52 -7.02
N GLU A 57 2.78 10.80 -6.94
CA GLU A 57 2.64 11.58 -5.71
C GLU A 57 1.18 11.63 -5.23
N GLN A 58 0.26 11.90 -6.15
CA GLN A 58 -1.17 11.92 -5.86
C GLN A 58 -1.68 10.53 -5.46
N TYR A 59 -1.24 9.48 -6.16
CA TYR A 59 -1.56 8.10 -5.85
C TYR A 59 -1.10 7.68 -4.46
N GLN A 60 0.13 8.03 -4.08
CA GLN A 60 0.65 7.73 -2.74
C GLN A 60 -0.14 8.42 -1.64
N LYS A 61 -0.63 9.65 -1.86
CA LYS A 61 -1.49 10.34 -0.91
C LYS A 61 -2.83 9.61 -0.74
N MET A 62 -3.48 9.25 -1.84
CA MET A 62 -4.73 8.48 -1.83
C MET A 62 -4.54 7.11 -1.16
N HIS A 63 -3.43 6.42 -1.44
CA HIS A 63 -3.09 5.14 -0.85
C HIS A 63 -2.93 5.23 0.67
N ARG A 64 -2.19 6.24 1.17
CA ARG A 64 -2.03 6.47 2.62
C ARG A 64 -3.37 6.74 3.31
N GLN A 65 -4.22 7.56 2.70
CA GLN A 65 -5.54 7.88 3.25
C GLN A 65 -6.45 6.64 3.29
N HIS A 66 -6.45 5.84 2.22
CA HIS A 66 -7.19 4.58 2.18
C HIS A 66 -6.71 3.62 3.28
N HIS A 67 -5.40 3.40 3.38
CA HIS A 67 -4.79 2.54 4.39
C HIS A 67 -5.15 2.97 5.81
N GLN A 68 -4.99 4.26 6.14
CA GLN A 68 -5.36 4.81 7.46
C GLN A 68 -6.84 4.59 7.78
N THR A 69 -7.72 4.78 6.79
CA THR A 69 -9.16 4.58 6.97
C THR A 69 -9.48 3.11 7.23
N VAL A 70 -8.92 2.19 6.44
CA VAL A 70 -9.14 0.75 6.62
C VAL A 70 -8.57 0.26 7.95
N ASP A 71 -7.40 0.73 8.37
CA ASP A 71 -6.79 0.39 9.66
C ASP A 71 -7.67 0.83 10.84
N SER A 72 -8.29 2.02 10.74
CA SER A 72 -9.20 2.51 11.78
C SER A 72 -10.44 1.62 11.91
N ILE A 73 -11.00 1.16 10.79
CA ILE A 73 -12.14 0.24 10.77
C ILE A 73 -11.71 -1.12 11.35
N ARG A 74 -10.53 -1.62 10.98
CA ARG A 74 -9.99 -2.89 11.49
C ARG A 74 -9.80 -2.85 13.01
N THR A 75 -9.33 -1.73 13.54
CA THR A 75 -9.18 -1.53 14.99
C THR A 75 -10.53 -1.56 15.69
N ALA A 76 -11.53 -0.85 15.14
CA ALA A 76 -12.90 -0.89 15.67
C ALA A 76 -13.51 -2.30 15.60
N ASP A 77 -13.26 -3.06 14.53
CA ASP A 77 -13.72 -4.46 14.41
C ASP A 77 -13.11 -5.36 15.48
N GLN A 78 -11.82 -5.17 15.80
CA GLN A 78 -11.16 -5.93 16.88
C GLN A 78 -11.83 -5.67 18.23
N GLU A 79 -12.12 -4.40 18.55
CA GLU A 79 -12.81 -4.02 19.79
C GLU A 79 -14.25 -4.56 19.86
N ILE A 80 -15.01 -4.44 18.78
CA ILE A 80 -16.39 -4.95 18.70
C ILE A 80 -16.41 -6.47 18.85
N ARG A 81 -15.47 -7.17 18.17
CA ARG A 81 -15.34 -8.62 18.26
C ARG A 81 -15.00 -9.06 19.68
N GLN A 82 -14.09 -8.36 20.35
CA GLN A 82 -13.76 -8.66 21.75
C GLN A 82 -15.01 -8.51 22.64
N ARG A 83 -15.71 -7.38 22.56
CA ARG A 83 -16.95 -7.14 23.33
C ARG A 83 -18.01 -8.20 23.07
N LEU A 84 -18.17 -8.63 21.82
CA LEU A 84 -19.14 -9.67 21.43
C LEU A 84 -18.88 -10.99 22.17
N PHE A 85 -17.62 -11.41 22.28
CA PHE A 85 -17.27 -12.65 22.95
C PHE A 85 -17.13 -12.51 24.47
N ASP A 86 -16.86 -11.31 24.97
CA ASP A 86 -16.90 -11.01 26.41
C ASP A 86 -18.31 -11.21 26.99
N LEU A 87 -19.38 -11.03 26.19
CA LEU A 87 -20.76 -11.33 26.60
C LEU A 87 -20.93 -12.79 27.06
N LEU A 88 -20.16 -13.74 26.52
CA LEU A 88 -20.21 -15.15 26.94
C LEU A 88 -19.72 -15.38 28.38
N GLN A 89 -18.96 -14.43 28.95
CA GLN A 89 -18.48 -14.49 30.33
C GLN A 89 -19.48 -13.87 31.31
N THR A 90 -20.51 -13.20 30.80
CA THR A 90 -21.57 -12.61 31.61
C THR A 90 -22.71 -13.61 31.78
N ASN A 91 -23.38 -13.61 32.95
CA ASN A 91 -24.59 -14.42 33.17
C ASN A 91 -25.81 -13.92 32.35
N LEU A 92 -25.61 -12.98 31.43
CA LEU A 92 -26.63 -12.39 30.58
C LEU A 92 -26.68 -13.17 29.26
N THR A 93 -27.68 -14.02 29.14
CA THR A 93 -28.10 -14.64 27.87
C THR A 93 -28.85 -13.65 26.97
N ASP A 94 -28.53 -12.35 27.02
CA ASP A 94 -29.26 -11.35 26.24
C ASP A 94 -28.78 -11.37 24.80
N THR A 95 -29.57 -12.03 23.95
CA THR A 95 -29.30 -12.20 22.53
C THR A 95 -29.36 -10.88 21.75
N THR A 96 -29.92 -9.82 22.34
CA THR A 96 -30.10 -8.52 21.68
C THR A 96 -28.77 -7.79 21.49
N ASP A 97 -27.95 -7.72 22.53
CA ASP A 97 -26.65 -7.04 22.50
C ASP A 97 -25.68 -7.76 21.55
N ALA A 98 -25.68 -9.09 21.58
CA ALA A 98 -24.89 -9.91 20.66
C ALA A 98 -25.29 -9.66 19.19
N ALA A 99 -26.59 -9.58 18.90
CA ALA A 99 -27.09 -9.28 17.56
C ALA A 99 -26.70 -7.87 17.09
N GLN A 100 -26.73 -6.87 17.98
CA GLN A 100 -26.29 -5.51 17.66
C GLN A 100 -24.80 -5.44 17.32
N LEU A 101 -23.95 -6.06 18.15
CA LEU A 101 -22.50 -6.11 17.89
C LEU A 101 -22.16 -6.85 16.59
N ALA A 102 -22.86 -7.96 16.31
CA ALA A 102 -22.72 -8.68 15.04
C ALA A 102 -23.13 -7.82 13.83
N ASN A 103 -24.22 -7.06 13.94
CA ASN A 103 -24.64 -6.12 12.90
C ASN A 103 -23.61 -5.00 12.72
N SER A 104 -23.00 -4.49 13.79
CA SER A 104 -21.93 -3.49 13.70
C SER A 104 -20.71 -4.00 12.92
N LEU A 105 -20.31 -5.27 13.12
CA LEU A 105 -19.25 -5.90 12.31
C LEU A 105 -19.64 -5.96 10.82
N GLY A 106 -20.89 -6.33 10.53
CA GLY A 106 -21.42 -6.32 9.16
C GLY A 106 -21.38 -4.93 8.51
N ASN A 107 -21.74 -3.88 9.27
CA ASN A 107 -21.68 -2.49 8.81
C ASN A 107 -20.24 -2.03 8.54
N ASN A 108 -19.28 -2.40 9.39
CA ASN A 108 -17.87 -2.09 9.17
C ASN A 108 -17.29 -2.83 7.95
N ARG A 109 -17.74 -4.07 7.70
CA ARG A 109 -17.41 -4.79 6.47
C ARG A 109 -17.91 -4.06 5.23
N ALA A 110 -19.17 -3.63 5.23
CA ALA A 110 -19.74 -2.84 4.13
C ALA A 110 -19.02 -1.51 3.93
N LYS A 111 -18.65 -0.83 5.03
CA LYS A 111 -17.87 0.41 5.01
C LYS A 111 -16.48 0.22 4.39
N THR A 112 -15.80 -0.88 4.71
CA THR A 112 -14.50 -1.22 4.12
C THR A 112 -14.60 -1.43 2.61
N GLU A 113 -15.61 -2.16 2.15
CA GLU A 113 -15.87 -2.35 0.70
C GLU A 113 -16.15 -1.02 0.00
N TRP A 114 -16.98 -0.17 0.61
CA TRP A 114 -17.27 1.17 0.09
C TRP A 114 -16.03 2.06 -0.03
N VAL A 115 -15.19 2.09 1.00
CA VAL A 115 -13.92 2.85 1.00
C VAL A 115 -12.95 2.30 -0.06
N THR A 116 -12.91 0.98 -0.24
CA THR A 116 -12.07 0.32 -1.25
C THR A 116 -12.55 0.65 -2.68
N PHE A 117 -13.86 0.55 -2.92
CA PHE A 117 -14.46 0.94 -4.19
C PHE A 117 -14.18 2.41 -4.52
N THR A 118 -14.37 3.30 -3.52
CA THR A 118 -14.14 4.74 -3.68
C THR A 118 -12.67 5.02 -4.01
N HIS A 119 -11.73 4.37 -3.31
CA HIS A 119 -10.30 4.47 -3.62
C HIS A 119 -10.01 4.13 -5.08
N PHE A 120 -10.49 2.98 -5.57
CA PHE A 120 -10.23 2.59 -6.97
C PHE A 120 -10.94 3.47 -7.99
N LYS A 121 -12.10 4.02 -7.66
CA LYS A 121 -12.77 5.03 -8.49
C LYS A 121 -11.90 6.29 -8.63
N GLU A 122 -11.32 6.78 -7.54
CA GLU A 122 -10.41 7.94 -7.55
C GLU A 122 -9.12 7.65 -8.32
N VAL A 123 -8.55 6.44 -8.16
CA VAL A 123 -7.39 5.99 -8.94
C VAL A 123 -7.69 5.97 -10.44
N LYS A 124 -8.88 5.50 -10.84
CA LYS A 124 -9.31 5.53 -12.24
C LYS A 124 -9.46 6.96 -12.76
N GLN A 125 -9.93 7.90 -11.93
CA GLN A 125 -10.05 9.31 -12.29
C GLN A 125 -8.68 10.01 -12.45
N LEU A 126 -7.65 9.54 -11.75
CA LEU A 126 -6.28 10.02 -11.90
C LEU A 126 -5.65 9.63 -13.27
N CYS A 127 -6.17 8.58 -13.90
CA CYS A 127 -5.63 8.02 -15.13
C CYS A 127 -6.02 8.83 -16.39
N THR A 128 -5.10 8.97 -17.35
CA THR A 128 -5.42 9.43 -18.71
C THR A 128 -6.36 8.45 -19.42
N PRO A 129 -7.02 8.83 -20.54
CA PRO A 129 -7.88 7.93 -21.29
C PRO A 129 -7.20 6.60 -21.67
N GLU A 130 -5.92 6.64 -22.07
CA GLU A 130 -5.14 5.45 -22.43
C GLU A 130 -4.84 4.58 -21.19
N GLN A 131 -4.52 5.21 -20.07
CA GLN A 131 -4.28 4.52 -18.80
C GLN A 131 -5.57 3.89 -18.26
N GLN A 132 -6.74 4.49 -18.45
CA GLN A 132 -8.02 3.92 -18.04
C GLN A 132 -8.32 2.58 -18.76
N ILE A 133 -7.92 2.45 -20.02
CA ILE A 133 -8.03 1.18 -20.77
C ILE A 133 -7.12 0.10 -20.15
N LYS A 134 -5.92 0.48 -19.66
CA LYS A 134 -5.04 -0.43 -18.91
C LYS A 134 -5.63 -0.76 -17.55
N PHE A 135 -6.14 0.24 -16.82
CA PHE A 135 -6.77 0.09 -15.50
C PHE A 135 -7.85 -0.99 -15.51
N ASN A 136 -8.78 -0.95 -16.48
CA ASN A 136 -9.85 -1.94 -16.57
C ASN A 136 -9.33 -3.38 -16.77
N ARG A 137 -8.09 -3.57 -17.24
CA ARG A 137 -7.47 -4.89 -17.44
C ARG A 137 -6.70 -5.39 -16.21
N VAL A 138 -6.24 -4.49 -15.34
CA VAL A 138 -5.36 -4.82 -14.21
C VAL A 138 -6.04 -4.72 -12.84
N ILE A 139 -7.22 -4.10 -12.78
CA ILE A 139 -7.95 -3.88 -11.52
C ILE A 139 -8.29 -5.18 -10.78
N ASP A 140 -8.69 -6.24 -11.50
CA ASP A 140 -9.05 -7.52 -10.89
C ASP A 140 -7.85 -8.16 -10.17
N GLU A 141 -6.66 -8.03 -10.73
CA GLU A 141 -5.44 -8.54 -10.13
C GLU A 141 -5.04 -7.70 -8.90
N ALA A 142 -5.20 -6.38 -8.98
CA ALA A 142 -5.00 -5.50 -7.82
C ALA A 142 -5.99 -5.83 -6.68
N LEU A 143 -7.25 -6.13 -6.98
CA LEU A 143 -8.25 -6.55 -6.00
C LEU A 143 -7.92 -7.91 -5.37
N ARG A 144 -7.33 -8.85 -6.12
CA ARG A 144 -6.86 -10.14 -5.57
C ARG A 144 -5.72 -9.94 -4.58
N MET A 145 -4.80 -9.01 -4.85
CA MET A 145 -3.67 -8.71 -3.97
C MET A 145 -4.09 -8.06 -2.64
N LEU A 146 -5.27 -7.44 -2.57
CA LEU A 146 -5.82 -6.88 -1.33
C LEU A 146 -6.41 -7.92 -0.38
N LYS A 147 -6.74 -9.12 -0.88
CA LYS A 147 -7.32 -10.15 -0.03
C LYS A 147 -6.25 -10.60 0.99
N PRO A 148 -6.57 -10.62 2.29
CA PRO A 148 -5.64 -11.16 3.27
C PRO A 148 -5.28 -12.60 2.87
N PRO A 149 -4.02 -13.03 3.10
CA PRO A 149 -3.62 -14.39 2.79
C PRO A 149 -4.58 -15.36 3.50
N PRO A 150 -4.95 -16.48 2.85
CA PRO A 150 -5.84 -17.46 3.47
C PRO A 150 -5.26 -17.86 4.82
N GLN A 151 -6.05 -17.71 5.88
CA GLN A 151 -5.67 -18.18 7.20
C GLN A 151 -5.57 -19.70 7.11
N ARG A 152 -4.35 -20.22 7.31
CA ARG A 152 -4.08 -21.67 7.40
C ARG A 152 -4.44 -22.18 8.78
#